data_AF-A0A958L925-F1
#
_entry.id   AF-A0A958L925-F1
#
_cell.length_a   1.000
_cell.length_b   1.000
_cell.length_c   1.000
_cell.angle_alpha   90.00
_cell.angle_beta   90.00
_cell.angle_gamma   90.00
#
_symmetry.space_group_name_H-M   'P 1'
#
loop_
_entity.id
_entity.type
_entity.pdbx_description
1 polymer ?
#
loop_
_entity_poly.entity_id
_entity_poly.type
_entity_poly.pdbx_seq_one_letter_code
_entity_poly.pdbx_strand_id
1 'polypeptide(L)'
;MHFFTFFLYLLSIGWCIELHADEAKLCQEQLIEQIIQPKTRQNAIVELRTKYQLKSQKLKAKFQRELHSEAINYDIVIIGGGPATISFIAGVRAANPLLKILVIDESDTLAPAFEGPGKALIFNSMTIYDEIEPINAHHFPNHFLQLLDFYDFIDNSKKYPTGEDISALTWSQFAHLNTDLLLQTRAVGLNVIDNESPIKVLTNDNLYVRAKAVVLATGQGHTNIQFLNAREQA
;
A
#
# COMPACT_ATOMS: atom_id res chain seq x y z
N MET A 1 65.86 -31.98 -0.48
CA MET A 1 65.41 -30.60 -0.75
C MET A 1 63.92 -30.46 -1.12
N HIS A 2 63.18 -31.53 -1.46
CA HIS A 2 61.77 -31.42 -1.88
C HIS A 2 60.72 -31.45 -0.77
N PHE A 3 61.09 -31.80 0.46
CA PHE A 3 60.16 -31.85 1.60
C PHE A 3 59.81 -30.45 2.16
N PHE A 4 60.75 -29.51 2.09
CA PHE A 4 60.58 -28.17 2.66
C PHE A 4 59.64 -27.29 1.81
N THR A 5 59.68 -27.46 0.48
CA THR A 5 58.82 -26.72 -0.46
C THR A 5 57.37 -27.17 -0.38
N PHE A 6 57.11 -28.46 -0.13
CA PHE A 6 55.75 -28.99 0.03
C PHE A 6 55.10 -28.54 1.34
N PHE A 7 55.88 -28.44 2.42
CA PHE A 7 55.40 -27.95 3.72
C PHE A 7 55.02 -26.47 3.70
N LEU A 8 55.80 -25.63 3.01
CA LEU A 8 55.46 -24.22 2.80
C LEU A 8 54.22 -24.03 1.93
N TYR A 9 53.99 -24.90 0.95
CA TYR A 9 52.78 -24.87 0.11
C TYR A 9 51.52 -25.24 0.92
N LEU A 10 51.60 -26.26 1.77
CA LEU A 10 50.50 -26.63 2.67
C LEU A 10 50.19 -25.56 3.71
N LEU A 11 51.21 -24.86 4.23
CA LEU A 11 51.01 -23.71 5.12
C LEU A 11 50.34 -22.54 4.40
N SER A 12 50.68 -22.26 3.13
CA SER A 12 50.01 -21.21 2.34
C SER A 12 48.56 -21.53 1.99
N ILE A 13 48.22 -22.81 1.76
CA ILE A 13 46.83 -23.24 1.54
C ILE A 13 46.05 -23.19 2.86
N GLY A 14 46.65 -23.60 3.98
CA GLY A 14 46.04 -23.47 5.30
C GLY A 14 45.73 -22.01 5.67
N TRP A 15 46.67 -21.10 5.41
CA TRP A 15 46.47 -19.66 5.62
C TRP A 15 45.43 -19.05 4.67
N CYS A 16 45.37 -19.46 3.40
CA CYS A 16 44.31 -19.02 2.49
C CYS A 16 42.91 -19.54 2.90
N ILE A 17 42.83 -20.72 3.50
CA ILE A 17 41.56 -21.27 3.99
C ILE A 17 41.11 -20.56 5.27
N GLU A 18 42.03 -20.23 6.19
CA GLU A 18 41.70 -19.45 7.41
C GLU A 18 41.32 -17.99 7.09
N LEU A 19 42.06 -17.32 6.19
CA LEU A 19 41.72 -15.96 5.75
C LEU A 19 40.36 -15.88 5.06
N HIS A 20 40.01 -16.89 4.25
CA HIS A 20 38.67 -16.95 3.64
C HIS A 20 37.59 -17.50 4.58
N ALA A 21 37.94 -18.24 5.63
CA ALA A 21 36.98 -18.67 6.64
C ALA A 21 36.54 -17.50 7.52
N ASP A 22 37.45 -16.59 7.87
CA ASP A 22 37.12 -15.37 8.61
C ASP A 22 36.37 -14.36 7.74
N GLU A 23 36.72 -14.20 6.46
CA GLU A 23 35.95 -13.38 5.51
C GLU A 23 34.58 -14.00 5.20
N ALA A 24 34.49 -15.33 5.07
CA ALA A 24 33.21 -16.02 4.86
C ALA A 24 32.35 -15.97 6.12
N LYS A 25 32.94 -16.05 7.32
CA LYS A 25 32.24 -15.90 8.59
C LYS A 25 31.77 -14.47 8.79
N LEU A 26 32.58 -13.46 8.47
CA LEU A 26 32.17 -12.05 8.50
C LEU A 26 31.07 -11.77 7.47
N CYS A 27 31.19 -12.32 6.26
CA CYS A 27 30.16 -12.21 5.22
C CYS A 27 28.88 -12.94 5.63
N GLN A 28 28.98 -14.11 6.27
CA GLN A 28 27.85 -14.88 6.78
C GLN A 28 27.22 -14.20 8.00
N GLU A 29 27.99 -13.61 8.90
CA GLU A 29 27.51 -12.80 10.04
C GLU A 29 26.87 -11.49 9.56
N GLN A 30 27.40 -10.84 8.52
CA GLN A 30 26.77 -9.69 7.86
C GLN A 30 25.51 -10.07 7.10
N LEU A 31 25.47 -11.23 6.45
CA LEU A 31 24.28 -11.75 5.78
C LEU A 31 23.22 -12.16 6.80
N ILE A 32 23.64 -12.79 7.91
CA ILE A 32 22.79 -13.13 9.05
C ILE A 32 22.30 -11.85 9.72
N GLU A 33 23.12 -10.82 9.93
CA GLU A 33 22.67 -9.52 10.40
C GLU A 33 21.72 -8.87 9.39
N GLN A 34 21.95 -8.92 8.08
CA GLN A 34 20.99 -8.41 7.09
C GLN A 34 19.67 -9.21 7.04
N ILE A 35 19.70 -10.49 7.37
CA ILE A 35 18.54 -11.40 7.43
C ILE A 35 17.83 -11.31 8.79
N ILE A 36 18.54 -11.02 9.88
CA ILE A 36 18.10 -11.01 11.30
C ILE A 36 17.92 -9.59 11.84
N GLN A 37 18.36 -8.54 11.15
CA GLN A 37 17.94 -7.17 11.47
C GLN A 37 16.41 -7.19 11.40
N PRO A 38 15.69 -6.96 12.52
CA PRO A 38 14.25 -6.88 12.48
C PRO A 38 13.96 -5.82 11.42
N LYS A 39 13.25 -6.19 10.34
CA LYS A 39 12.85 -5.22 9.33
C LYS A 39 12.21 -4.09 10.10
N THR A 40 12.90 -2.95 10.16
CA THR A 40 12.35 -1.81 10.87
C THR A 40 11.01 -1.53 10.21
N ARG A 41 10.03 -1.12 11.00
CA ARG A 41 8.69 -0.82 10.50
C ARG A 41 8.73 0.09 9.27
N GLN A 42 9.68 1.03 9.26
CA GLN A 42 9.97 1.90 8.11
C GLN A 42 10.37 1.11 6.86
N ASN A 43 11.28 0.14 6.97
CA ASN A 43 11.72 -0.68 5.84
C ASN A 43 10.56 -1.50 5.26
N ALA A 44 9.70 -2.09 6.12
CA ALA A 44 8.53 -2.84 5.66
C ALA A 44 7.51 -1.96 4.91
N ILE A 45 7.26 -0.73 5.39
CA ILE A 45 6.37 0.23 4.71
C ILE A 45 6.97 0.66 3.37
N VAL A 46 8.28 0.95 3.32
CA VAL A 46 8.98 1.32 2.08
C VAL A 46 8.89 0.19 1.04
N GLU A 47 9.08 -1.06 1.46
CA GLU A 47 8.90 -2.22 0.59
C GLU A 47 7.46 -2.35 0.07
N LEU A 48 6.45 -2.19 0.95
CA LEU A 48 5.04 -2.22 0.56
C LEU A 48 4.71 -1.11 -0.43
N ARG A 49 5.15 0.13 -0.16
CA ARG A 49 4.96 1.27 -1.06
C ARG A 49 5.57 0.99 -2.43
N THR A 50 6.80 0.51 -2.47
CA THR A 50 7.51 0.16 -3.71
C THR A 50 6.75 -0.91 -4.49
N LYS A 51 6.31 -1.98 -3.81
CA LYS A 51 5.52 -3.06 -4.42
C LYS A 51 4.24 -2.54 -5.07
N TYR A 52 3.53 -1.65 -4.38
CA TYR A 52 2.28 -1.08 -4.89
C TYR A 52 2.50 -0.05 -6.00
N GLN A 53 3.57 0.73 -5.95
CA GLN A 53 3.96 1.61 -7.06
C GLN A 53 4.24 0.80 -8.33
N LEU A 54 4.98 -0.31 -8.21
CA LEU A 54 5.21 -1.23 -9.33
C LEU A 54 3.91 -1.89 -9.82
N LYS A 55 3.01 -2.30 -8.90
CA LYS A 55 1.68 -2.84 -9.26
C LYS A 55 0.84 -1.81 -10.01
N SER A 56 0.83 -0.55 -9.55
CA SER A 56 0.15 0.58 -10.20
C SER A 56 0.69 0.80 -11.61
N GLN A 57 2.02 0.88 -11.79
CA GLN A 57 2.63 1.04 -13.11
C GLN A 57 2.27 -0.08 -14.08
N LYS A 58 2.32 -1.34 -13.63
CA LYS A 58 1.90 -2.50 -14.43
C LYS A 58 0.43 -2.41 -14.83
N LEU A 59 -0.42 -1.94 -13.91
CA LEU A 59 -1.85 -1.75 -14.16
C LEU A 59 -2.11 -0.61 -15.15
N LYS A 60 -1.41 0.53 -15.04
CA LYS A 60 -1.44 1.62 -16.04
C LYS A 60 -1.06 1.11 -17.43
N ALA A 61 0.06 0.39 -17.53
CA ALA A 61 0.50 -0.20 -18.79
C ALA A 61 -0.48 -1.25 -19.35
N LYS A 62 -1.25 -1.92 -18.49
CA LYS A 62 -2.34 -2.81 -18.91
C LYS A 62 -3.50 -2.01 -19.51
N PHE A 63 -3.97 -0.97 -18.82
CA PHE A 63 -5.02 -0.09 -19.34
C PHE A 63 -4.65 0.56 -20.67
N GLN A 64 -3.39 0.99 -20.83
CA GLN A 64 -2.91 1.58 -22.08
C GLN A 64 -2.91 0.58 -23.24
N ARG A 65 -2.61 -0.70 -23.00
CA ARG A 65 -2.66 -1.73 -24.04
C ARG A 65 -4.09 -2.12 -24.41
N GLU A 66 -5.00 -2.06 -23.44
CA GLU A 66 -6.40 -2.47 -23.59
C GLU A 66 -7.32 -1.33 -24.06
N LEU A 67 -6.76 -0.16 -24.41
CA LEU A 67 -7.44 1.05 -24.90
C LEU A 67 -8.39 0.82 -26.10
N HIS A 68 -8.34 -0.35 -26.75
CA HIS A 68 -9.07 -0.62 -27.99
C HIS A 68 -9.98 -1.87 -28.02
N SER A 69 -9.97 -2.77 -27.02
CA SER A 69 -10.77 -4.01 -27.15
C SER A 69 -11.72 -4.30 -25.99
N GLU A 70 -11.34 -4.19 -24.73
CA GLU A 70 -12.26 -4.41 -23.60
C GLU A 70 -11.77 -3.61 -22.41
N ALA A 71 -12.43 -2.49 -22.09
CA ALA A 71 -12.10 -1.75 -20.88
C ALA A 71 -12.24 -2.67 -19.66
N ILE A 72 -11.20 -2.75 -18.83
CA ILE A 72 -11.24 -3.53 -17.58
C ILE A 72 -12.45 -3.06 -16.76
N ASN A 73 -13.40 -3.97 -16.56
CA ASN A 73 -14.62 -3.70 -15.82
C ASN A 73 -14.40 -3.98 -14.33
N TYR A 74 -14.57 -2.96 -13.51
CA TYR A 74 -14.61 -3.05 -12.06
C TYR A 74 -16.06 -3.00 -11.58
N ASP A 75 -16.33 -3.64 -10.44
CA ASP A 75 -17.61 -3.48 -9.77
C ASP A 75 -17.67 -2.11 -9.09
N ILE A 76 -16.57 -1.72 -8.42
CA ILE A 76 -16.47 -0.44 -7.72
C ILE A 76 -15.15 0.23 -8.05
N VAL A 77 -15.20 1.51 -8.40
CA VAL A 77 -14.03 2.40 -8.42
C VAL A 77 -14.16 3.38 -7.27
N ILE A 78 -13.11 3.53 -6.47
CA ILE A 78 -13.05 4.50 -5.38
C ILE A 78 -12.01 5.56 -5.73
N ILE A 79 -12.36 6.83 -5.60
CA ILE A 79 -11.47 7.96 -5.85
C ILE A 79 -11.02 8.52 -4.50
N GLY A 80 -9.72 8.40 -4.22
CA GLY A 80 -9.08 8.68 -2.93
C GLY A 80 -8.67 7.40 -2.20
N GLY A 81 -7.43 7.36 -1.72
CA GLY A 81 -6.75 6.26 -1.04
C GLY A 81 -6.46 6.58 0.43
N GLY A 82 -7.46 7.09 1.14
CA GLY A 82 -7.37 7.42 2.57
C GLY A 82 -7.98 6.37 3.51
N PRO A 83 -7.97 6.63 4.82
CA PRO A 83 -8.60 5.79 5.85
C PRO A 83 -10.06 5.41 5.58
N ALA A 84 -10.85 6.36 5.06
CA ALA A 84 -12.27 6.14 4.73
C ALA A 84 -12.44 5.09 3.63
N THR A 85 -11.56 5.09 2.63
CA THR A 85 -11.55 4.11 1.54
C THR A 85 -11.30 2.71 2.05
N ILE A 86 -10.37 2.54 2.99
CA ILE A 86 -10.07 1.22 3.56
C ILE A 86 -11.26 0.70 4.36
N SER A 87 -11.84 1.55 5.20
CA SER A 87 -13.03 1.21 5.99
C SER A 87 -14.17 0.75 5.09
N PHE A 88 -14.39 1.45 3.97
CA PHE A 88 -15.37 1.08 2.97
C PHE A 88 -15.04 -0.27 2.31
N ILE A 89 -13.82 -0.47 1.83
CA ILE A 89 -13.40 -1.73 1.18
C ILE A 89 -13.55 -2.91 2.13
N ALA A 90 -13.15 -2.75 3.39
CA ALA A 90 -13.29 -3.77 4.41
C ALA A 90 -14.75 -4.20 4.61
N GLY A 91 -15.66 -3.24 4.76
CA GLY A 91 -17.10 -3.52 4.87
C GLY A 91 -17.66 -4.19 3.62
N VAL A 92 -17.29 -3.71 2.43
CA VAL A 92 -17.73 -4.30 1.16
C VAL A 92 -17.21 -5.73 0.99
N ARG A 93 -15.94 -5.99 1.33
CA ARG A 93 -15.35 -7.33 1.21
C ARG A 93 -15.91 -8.31 2.24
N ALA A 94 -16.26 -7.83 3.44
CA ALA A 94 -16.96 -8.64 4.42
C ALA A 94 -18.34 -9.10 3.90
N ALA A 95 -19.03 -8.23 3.15
CA ALA A 95 -20.31 -8.58 2.52
C ALA A 95 -20.16 -9.41 1.24
N ASN A 96 -19.18 -9.10 0.40
CA ASN A 96 -18.89 -9.80 -0.84
C ASN A 96 -17.39 -9.73 -1.21
N PRO A 97 -16.62 -10.80 -0.99
CA PRO A 97 -15.17 -10.81 -1.24
C PRO A 97 -14.80 -10.88 -2.73
N LEU A 98 -15.77 -11.16 -3.62
CA LEU A 98 -15.54 -11.37 -5.05
C LEU A 98 -15.59 -10.07 -5.88
N LEU A 99 -16.01 -8.96 -5.28
CA LEU A 99 -16.12 -7.68 -5.99
C LEU A 99 -14.75 -7.19 -6.42
N LYS A 100 -14.65 -6.81 -7.69
CA LYS A 100 -13.46 -6.18 -8.27
C LYS A 100 -13.48 -4.71 -7.91
N ILE A 101 -12.59 -4.32 -7.00
CA ILE A 101 -12.46 -2.94 -6.51
C ILE A 101 -11.16 -2.35 -7.03
N LEU A 102 -11.25 -1.15 -7.60
CA LEU A 102 -10.11 -0.31 -7.95
C LEU A 102 -10.12 0.93 -7.08
N VAL A 103 -8.95 1.29 -6.54
CA VAL A 103 -8.73 2.61 -5.93
C VAL A 103 -7.86 3.45 -6.84
N ILE A 104 -8.24 4.70 -7.06
CA ILE A 104 -7.49 5.71 -7.79
C ILE A 104 -7.11 6.81 -6.82
N ASP A 105 -5.82 7.10 -6.68
CA ASP A 105 -5.31 8.22 -5.89
C ASP A 105 -4.31 9.03 -6.71
N GLU A 106 -4.42 10.36 -6.65
CA GLU A 106 -3.54 11.27 -7.39
C GLU A 106 -2.14 11.39 -6.77
N SER A 107 -2.00 10.95 -5.53
CA SER A 107 -0.76 11.00 -4.77
C SER A 107 0.13 9.79 -5.09
N ASP A 108 1.41 9.92 -4.77
CA ASP A 108 2.38 8.82 -4.83
C ASP A 108 2.38 7.93 -3.57
N THR A 109 1.50 8.27 -2.62
CA THR A 109 1.32 7.63 -1.32
C THR A 109 -0.14 7.50 -0.94
N LEU A 110 -0.42 6.65 0.04
CA LEU A 110 -1.74 6.52 0.65
C LEU A 110 -1.84 7.38 1.91
N ALA A 111 -3.03 7.91 2.16
CA ALA A 111 -3.29 8.88 3.23
C ALA A 111 -2.27 10.05 3.25
N PRO A 112 -2.06 10.76 2.11
CA PRO A 112 -1.01 11.78 1.94
C PRO A 112 -1.07 12.91 2.98
N ALA A 113 -2.28 13.28 3.43
CA ALA A 113 -2.48 14.26 4.48
C ALA A 113 -1.78 13.88 5.81
N PHE A 114 -1.55 12.58 6.02
CA PHE A 114 -0.95 12.03 7.24
C PHE A 114 0.56 11.77 7.12
N GLU A 115 1.09 11.57 5.91
CA GLU A 115 2.54 11.34 5.68
C GLU A 115 3.35 12.66 5.56
N GLY A 116 2.69 13.81 5.33
CA GLY A 116 3.33 15.12 5.24
C GLY A 116 3.11 16.01 6.48
N PRO A 117 2.32 17.12 6.38
CA PRO A 117 2.03 17.99 7.53
C PRO A 117 1.37 17.25 8.70
N GLY A 118 0.73 16.11 8.42
CA GLY A 118 0.16 15.21 9.42
C GLY A 118 1.18 14.46 10.29
N LYS A 119 2.48 14.47 9.97
CA LYS A 119 3.52 13.89 10.85
C LYS A 119 3.55 14.53 12.23
N ALA A 120 3.23 15.82 12.31
CA ALA A 120 3.12 16.54 13.57
C ALA A 120 1.77 16.34 14.28
N LEU A 121 0.78 15.72 13.60
CA LEU A 121 -0.49 15.40 14.22
C LEU A 121 -0.32 14.19 15.12
N ILE A 122 -0.46 14.44 16.42
CA ILE A 122 -0.61 13.41 17.43
C ILE A 122 -2.11 13.26 17.67
N PHE A 123 -2.64 12.06 17.42
CA PHE A 123 -4.06 11.79 17.61
C PHE A 123 -4.32 11.51 19.09
N ASN A 124 -4.44 12.58 19.89
CA ASN A 124 -4.67 12.51 21.35
C ASN A 124 -6.15 12.35 21.74
N SER A 125 -7.00 11.92 20.81
CA SER A 125 -8.44 11.74 21.01
C SER A 125 -8.72 10.80 22.19
N MET A 126 -8.81 11.37 23.40
CA MET A 126 -8.99 10.66 24.68
C MET A 126 -10.29 9.82 24.73
N THR A 127 -11.19 10.01 23.77
CA THR A 127 -12.44 9.24 23.68
C THR A 127 -12.27 7.82 23.17
N ILE A 128 -11.15 7.43 22.56
CA ILE A 128 -11.01 6.08 21.97
C ILE A 128 -10.49 5.03 22.97
N TYR A 129 -9.78 5.44 24.04
CA TYR A 129 -8.90 4.52 24.77
C TYR A 129 -9.26 4.24 26.23
N ASP A 130 -9.94 5.15 26.95
CA ASP A 130 -10.13 4.98 28.40
C ASP A 130 -11.54 4.52 28.81
N GLU A 131 -12.58 4.70 27.97
CA GLU A 131 -13.98 4.41 28.36
C GLU A 131 -14.81 3.64 27.33
N ILE A 132 -14.24 3.41 26.14
CA ILE A 132 -14.89 2.61 25.11
C ILE A 132 -14.27 1.22 25.20
N GLU A 133 -15.02 0.24 25.75
CA GLU A 133 -14.74 -1.17 25.45
C GLU A 133 -14.45 -1.24 23.95
N PRO A 134 -13.29 -1.80 23.53
CA PRO A 134 -12.90 -1.94 22.14
C PRO A 134 -14.13 -2.15 21.28
N ILE A 135 -14.61 -1.12 20.55
CA ILE A 135 -15.82 -1.29 19.74
C ILE A 135 -15.44 -2.31 18.68
N ASN A 136 -15.74 -3.56 19.00
CA ASN A 136 -15.93 -4.69 18.12
C ASN A 136 -14.74 -5.24 17.33
N ALA A 137 -13.58 -5.45 17.97
CA ALA A 137 -12.60 -6.39 17.40
C ALA A 137 -13.18 -7.84 17.31
N HIS A 138 -14.12 -8.20 18.18
CA HIS A 138 -14.77 -9.52 18.21
C HIS A 138 -16.05 -9.64 17.37
N HIS A 139 -16.80 -8.54 17.14
CA HIS A 139 -18.08 -8.58 16.41
C HIS A 139 -17.97 -8.21 14.92
N PHE A 140 -16.91 -7.50 14.51
CA PHE A 140 -16.63 -7.18 13.11
C PHE A 140 -15.21 -7.62 12.75
N PRO A 141 -14.98 -8.92 12.45
CA PRO A 141 -13.74 -9.34 11.83
C PRO A 141 -13.50 -8.48 10.57
N ASN A 142 -12.30 -7.89 10.46
CA ASN A 142 -11.86 -6.96 9.40
C ASN A 142 -12.17 -5.46 9.54
N HIS A 143 -12.52 -4.93 10.73
CA HIS A 143 -12.62 -3.45 10.87
C HIS A 143 -11.25 -2.75 10.68
N PHE A 144 -11.26 -1.55 10.07
CA PHE A 144 -10.07 -0.76 9.65
C PHE A 144 -9.01 -0.55 10.75
N LEU A 145 -9.44 -0.57 12.01
CA LEU A 145 -8.59 -0.43 13.18
C LEU A 145 -8.88 -1.64 14.08
N GLN A 146 -8.27 -2.80 13.82
CA GLN A 146 -8.19 -3.80 14.88
C GLN A 146 -7.20 -3.28 15.91
N LEU A 147 -7.60 -3.19 17.17
CA LEU A 147 -6.74 -2.68 18.25
C LEU A 147 -5.43 -3.47 18.36
N LEU A 148 -5.43 -4.77 18.05
CA LEU A 148 -4.22 -5.59 17.99
C LEU A 148 -3.23 -5.10 16.92
N ASP A 149 -3.73 -4.78 15.72
CA ASP A 149 -2.90 -4.18 14.65
C ASP A 149 -2.31 -2.84 15.08
N PHE A 150 -2.97 -2.12 16.00
CA PHE A 150 -2.46 -0.88 16.60
C PHE A 150 -1.44 -1.10 17.70
N TYR A 151 -1.67 -2.06 18.61
CA TYR A 151 -0.76 -2.34 19.72
C TYR A 151 0.58 -2.88 19.23
N ASP A 152 0.59 -3.65 18.14
CA ASP A 152 1.84 -4.11 17.52
C ASP A 152 2.50 -3.03 16.64
N PHE A 153 1.73 -2.04 16.16
CA PHE A 153 2.25 -0.92 15.36
C PHE A 153 2.79 0.24 16.20
N ILE A 154 2.13 0.58 17.30
CA ILE A 154 2.53 1.68 18.19
C ILE A 154 3.68 1.14 19.04
N ASP A 155 4.85 1.73 18.87
CA ASP A 155 5.93 1.62 19.84
C ASP A 155 5.35 1.88 21.24
N ASN A 156 5.35 0.88 22.12
CA ASN A 156 4.76 0.97 23.46
C ASN A 156 5.34 2.12 24.31
N SER A 157 6.43 2.76 23.87
CA SER A 157 6.94 4.01 24.45
C SER A 157 6.15 5.28 24.06
N LYS A 158 5.32 5.23 23.01
CA LYS A 158 4.49 6.33 22.52
C LYS A 158 3.04 6.19 23.00
N LYS A 159 2.57 7.19 23.74
CA LYS A 159 1.21 7.22 24.30
C LYS A 159 0.11 7.33 23.23
N TYR A 160 0.41 7.86 22.04
CA TYR A 160 -0.58 8.15 21.00
C TYR A 160 -0.02 7.91 19.59
N PRO A 161 -0.84 7.45 18.62
CA PRO A 161 -0.42 7.34 17.23
C PRO A 161 -0.23 8.73 16.60
N THR A 162 0.75 8.80 15.70
CA THR A 162 1.05 9.94 14.83
C THR A 162 0.37 9.78 13.47
N GLY A 163 0.34 10.83 12.65
CA GLY A 163 -0.11 10.71 11.27
C GLY A 163 0.70 9.71 10.45
N GLU A 164 2.01 9.62 10.68
CA GLU A 164 2.84 8.60 10.04
C GLU A 164 2.37 7.19 10.39
N ASP A 165 1.89 6.98 11.62
CA ASP A 165 1.33 5.70 12.04
C ASP A 165 0.04 5.34 11.32
N ILE A 166 -0.83 6.32 11.12
CA ILE A 166 -2.08 6.14 10.37
C ILE A 166 -1.80 5.87 8.88
N SER A 167 -0.84 6.57 8.26
CA SER A 167 -0.44 6.32 6.86
C SER A 167 0.17 4.92 6.72
N ALA A 168 1.03 4.52 7.65
CA ALA A 168 1.63 3.20 7.66
C ALA A 168 0.59 2.07 7.81
N LEU A 169 -0.38 2.24 8.70
CA LEU A 169 -1.49 1.30 8.85
C LEU A 169 -2.34 1.24 7.58
N THR A 170 -2.58 2.39 6.96
CA THR A 170 -3.33 2.50 5.70
C THR A 170 -2.68 1.61 4.63
N TRP A 171 -1.36 1.66 4.50
CA TRP A 171 -0.60 0.78 3.60
C TRP A 171 -0.76 -0.70 3.92
N SER A 172 -0.63 -1.07 5.20
CA SER A 172 -0.77 -2.46 5.64
C SER A 172 -2.15 -3.04 5.30
N GLN A 173 -3.21 -2.27 5.60
CA GLN A 173 -4.58 -2.70 5.34
C GLN A 173 -4.87 -2.83 3.84
N PHE A 174 -4.37 -1.91 3.01
CA PHE A 174 -4.45 -2.08 1.54
C PHE A 174 -3.76 -3.36 1.06
N ALA A 175 -2.63 -3.72 1.67
CA ALA A 175 -1.91 -4.97 1.40
C ALA A 175 -2.75 -6.20 1.73
N HIS A 176 -3.43 -6.20 2.89
CA HIS A 176 -4.28 -7.30 3.32
C HIS A 176 -5.55 -7.44 2.48
N LEU A 177 -6.17 -6.31 2.10
CA LEU A 177 -7.39 -6.31 1.30
C LEU A 177 -7.16 -6.67 -0.18
N ASN A 178 -5.92 -6.90 -0.62
CA ASN A 178 -5.56 -7.26 -2.00
C ASN A 178 -6.33 -6.47 -3.08
N THR A 179 -6.40 -5.15 -2.89
CA THR A 179 -7.15 -4.26 -3.78
C THR A 179 -6.25 -3.74 -4.90
N ASP A 180 -6.83 -3.52 -6.08
CA ASP A 180 -6.10 -2.89 -7.18
C ASP A 180 -6.01 -1.38 -6.93
N LEU A 181 -4.84 -0.83 -7.20
CA LEU A 181 -4.51 0.54 -6.83
C LEU A 181 -3.78 1.22 -7.99
N LEU A 182 -4.32 2.36 -8.43
CA LEU A 182 -3.69 3.29 -9.35
C LEU A 182 -3.26 4.54 -8.57
N LEU A 183 -1.97 4.58 -8.25
CA LEU A 183 -1.31 5.74 -7.65
C LEU A 183 -0.82 6.71 -8.73
N GLN A 184 -0.59 7.97 -8.32
CA GLN A 184 -0.19 9.06 -9.20
C GLN A 184 -1.12 9.18 -10.42
N THR A 185 -2.40 8.96 -10.20
CA THR A 185 -3.43 9.04 -11.24
C THR A 185 -4.59 9.79 -10.68
N ARG A 186 -4.94 10.89 -11.35
CA ARG A 186 -6.06 11.72 -10.97
C ARG A 186 -7.26 11.37 -11.83
N ALA A 187 -8.39 11.11 -11.19
CA ALA A 187 -9.68 11.11 -11.89
C ALA A 187 -10.05 12.56 -12.23
N VAL A 188 -10.29 12.83 -13.52
CA VAL A 188 -10.60 14.18 -14.02
C VAL A 188 -12.04 14.31 -14.49
N GLY A 189 -12.68 13.19 -14.87
CA GLY A 189 -14.06 13.20 -15.33
C GLY A 189 -14.81 11.91 -15.04
N LEU A 190 -16.10 12.04 -14.82
CA LEU A 190 -17.05 10.93 -14.73
C LEU A 190 -18.09 11.10 -15.82
N ASN A 191 -18.20 10.12 -16.71
CA ASN A 191 -19.23 10.10 -17.75
C ASN A 191 -20.23 8.98 -17.42
N VAL A 192 -21.46 9.39 -17.10
CA VAL A 192 -22.58 8.49 -16.88
C VAL A 192 -23.30 8.33 -18.21
N ILE A 193 -23.11 7.17 -18.83
CA ILE A 193 -23.55 6.95 -20.21
C ILE A 193 -25.05 6.73 -20.28
N ASP A 194 -25.63 5.98 -19.33
CA ASP A 194 -27.07 5.74 -19.12
C ASP A 194 -27.28 4.99 -17.77
N ASN A 195 -28.52 4.90 -17.27
CA ASN A 195 -28.85 4.22 -16.00
C ASN A 195 -28.49 2.71 -15.95
N GLU A 196 -28.28 2.08 -17.10
CA GLU A 196 -27.93 0.65 -17.22
C GLU A 196 -26.47 0.43 -17.64
N SER A 197 -25.74 1.49 -17.96
CA SER A 197 -24.35 1.42 -18.46
C SER A 197 -23.34 1.65 -17.34
N PRO A 198 -22.17 0.99 -17.37
CA PRO A 198 -21.11 1.25 -16.42
C PRO A 198 -20.63 2.70 -16.52
N ILE A 199 -20.39 3.33 -15.37
CA ILE A 199 -19.80 4.66 -15.24
C ILE A 199 -18.39 4.61 -15.83
N LYS A 200 -18.07 5.56 -16.72
CA LYS A 200 -16.71 5.74 -17.23
C LYS A 200 -15.98 6.76 -16.37
N VAL A 201 -14.87 6.34 -15.78
CA VAL A 201 -13.91 7.22 -15.09
C VAL A 201 -12.80 7.57 -16.07
N LEU A 202 -12.65 8.85 -16.38
CA LEU A 202 -11.55 9.40 -17.16
C LEU A 202 -10.46 9.88 -16.21
N THR A 203 -9.21 9.49 -16.50
CA THR A 203 -8.04 9.94 -15.74
C THR A 203 -7.23 10.98 -16.50
N ASN A 204 -6.38 11.72 -15.77
CA ASN A 204 -5.40 12.66 -16.34
C ASN A 204 -4.39 11.99 -17.29
N ASP A 205 -4.19 10.68 -17.14
CA ASP A 205 -3.34 9.85 -17.98
C ASP A 205 -4.07 9.37 -19.27
N ASN A 206 -5.26 9.93 -19.57
CA ASN A 206 -6.18 9.51 -20.64
C ASN A 206 -6.56 8.02 -20.57
N LEU A 207 -6.59 7.44 -19.35
CA LEU A 207 -7.06 6.09 -19.14
C LEU A 207 -8.58 6.09 -18.95
N TYR A 208 -9.22 5.05 -19.47
CA TYR A 208 -10.64 4.81 -19.27
C TYR A 208 -10.84 3.59 -18.38
N VAL A 209 -11.54 3.79 -17.27
CA VAL A 209 -11.97 2.71 -16.38
C VAL A 209 -13.49 2.63 -16.39
N ARG A 210 -14.03 1.41 -16.53
CA ARG A 210 -15.48 1.16 -16.41
C ARG A 210 -15.80 0.60 -15.03
N ALA A 211 -16.82 1.16 -14.39
CA ALA A 211 -17.25 0.78 -13.06
C ALA A 211 -18.78 0.65 -12.98
N LYS A 212 -19.30 -0.30 -12.19
CA LYS A 212 -20.75 -0.30 -11.89
C LYS A 212 -21.11 0.80 -10.89
N ALA A 213 -20.23 1.08 -9.94
CA ALA A 213 -20.37 2.16 -8.97
C ALA A 213 -19.06 2.95 -8.81
N VAL A 214 -19.19 4.24 -8.50
CA VAL A 214 -18.06 5.12 -8.15
C VAL A 214 -18.28 5.69 -6.75
N VAL A 215 -17.28 5.59 -5.89
CA VAL A 215 -17.27 6.17 -4.54
C VAL A 215 -16.28 7.32 -4.50
N LEU A 216 -16.72 8.48 -4.03
CA LEU A 216 -15.86 9.66 -3.86
C LEU A 216 -15.41 9.74 -2.39
N ALA A 217 -14.13 9.45 -2.17
CA ALA A 217 -13.48 9.44 -0.85
C ALA A 217 -12.28 10.42 -0.84
N THR A 218 -12.47 11.60 -1.41
CA THR A 218 -11.40 12.55 -1.78
C THR A 218 -10.97 13.50 -0.66
N GLY A 219 -11.63 13.46 0.51
CA GLY A 219 -11.36 14.36 1.63
C GLY A 219 -11.68 15.83 1.33
N GLN A 220 -11.18 16.76 2.16
CA GLN A 220 -11.47 18.20 2.03
C GLN A 220 -10.56 18.96 1.04
N GLY A 221 -9.63 18.29 0.34
CA GLY A 221 -8.65 18.94 -0.54
C GLY A 221 -8.84 18.70 -2.03
N HIS A 222 -9.70 17.75 -2.41
CA HIS A 222 -9.84 17.28 -3.79
C HIS A 222 -11.35 17.10 -4.05
N THR A 223 -11.98 17.74 -5.03
CA THR A 223 -11.80 17.43 -6.45
C THR A 223 -12.59 18.41 -7.32
N ASN A 224 -11.96 18.92 -8.39
CA ASN A 224 -12.66 19.37 -9.59
C ASN A 224 -12.85 18.15 -10.51
N ILE A 225 -13.67 17.16 -10.09
CA ILE A 225 -14.11 16.10 -11.01
C ILE A 225 -15.27 16.68 -11.82
N GLN A 226 -15.12 16.70 -13.14
CA GLN A 226 -16.20 17.11 -14.01
C GLN A 226 -17.17 15.95 -14.20
N PHE A 227 -18.44 16.17 -13.88
CA PHE A 227 -19.52 15.27 -14.27
C PHE A 227 -19.89 15.61 -15.71
N LEU A 228 -19.46 14.76 -16.64
CA LEU A 228 -19.71 14.93 -18.06
C LEU A 228 -21.07 14.30 -18.37
N ASN A 229 -21.98 15.10 -18.93
CA ASN A 229 -23.24 14.58 -19.43
C ASN A 229 -23.01 13.93 -20.79
N ALA A 230 -23.44 12.68 -20.96
CA ALA A 230 -23.28 11.95 -22.22
C ALA A 230 -23.90 12.66 -23.43
N ARG A 231 -24.87 13.57 -23.20
CA ARG A 231 -25.55 14.35 -24.26
C ARG A 231 -24.71 15.49 -24.86
N GLU A 232 -23.59 15.89 -24.25
CA GLU A 232 -22.78 17.00 -24.76
C GLU A 232 -21.66 16.55 -25.72
N GLN A 233 -21.53 15.24 -25.98
CA GLN A 233 -20.46 14.67 -26.81
C GLN A 233 -20.97 13.86 -28.03
N ALA A 234 -22.28 13.87 -28.30
CA ALA A 234 -22.91 13.29 -29.49
C ALA A 234 -23.43 14.40 -30.41
#